data_AF-A0AAV6J0P8-F1
#
_entry.id   AF-A0AAV6J0P8-F1
#
_cell.length_a   1.000
_cell.length_b   1.000
_cell.length_c   1.000
_cell.angle_alpha   90.00
_cell.angle_beta   90.00
_cell.angle_gamma   90.00
#
_symmetry.space_group_name_H-M   'P 1'
#
loop_
_entity.id
_entity.type
_entity.pdbx_description
1 polymer ?
#
loop_
_entity_poly.entity_id
_entity_poly.type
_entity_poly.pdbx_seq_one_letter_code
_entity_poly.pdbx_strand_id
1 'polypeptide(L)'
;MYDKELRREKHKKWLLYGLAFIIFQSAIIALFTLTVMKVRNPKFRVRSATFNTFDIQSTTNPSFSLSTNVVVGIKNANFGPYKYDNSTVYFYYGDTEVGSAIIPKSKAQFRRTKKFIVGVDLASTNLDGNSQLATDISSGIVPLSSRSTLTGKWRLLLVLFDTPYYPVTVMIYFDLYLC
;
A
#
# COMPACT_ATOMS: atom_id res chain seq x y z
N MET A 1 21.82 -66.80 13.47
CA MET A 1 22.35 -66.14 12.25
C MET A 1 21.24 -65.39 11.50
N TYR A 2 20.08 -66.02 11.27
CA TYR A 2 18.86 -65.47 10.63
C TYR A 2 18.36 -64.11 11.18
N ASP A 3 18.42 -63.92 12.50
CA ASP A 3 17.87 -62.72 13.17
C ASP A 3 18.65 -61.42 12.87
N LYS A 4 19.93 -61.53 12.49
CA LYS A 4 20.78 -60.39 12.12
C LYS A 4 20.48 -59.86 10.71
N GLU A 5 20.09 -60.74 9.80
CA GLU A 5 19.70 -60.39 8.42
C GLU A 5 18.32 -59.71 8.40
N LEU A 6 17.38 -60.22 9.20
CA LEU A 6 16.05 -59.62 9.39
C LEU A 6 16.10 -58.20 9.97
N ARG A 7 17.02 -57.94 10.91
CA ARG A 7 17.26 -56.57 11.44
C ARG A 7 17.86 -55.63 10.40
N ARG A 8 18.79 -56.11 9.57
CA ARG A 8 19.40 -55.31 8.48
C ARG A 8 18.37 -54.88 7.43
N GLU A 9 17.47 -55.78 7.05
CA GLU A 9 16.41 -55.48 6.07
C GLU A 9 15.37 -54.49 6.62
N LYS A 10 15.03 -54.58 7.92
CA LYS A 10 14.19 -53.55 8.57
C LYS A 10 14.90 -52.19 8.59
N HIS A 11 16.17 -52.13 8.98
CA HIS A 11 16.92 -50.86 9.01
C HIS A 11 17.04 -50.20 7.64
N LYS A 12 17.27 -50.97 6.56
CA LYS A 12 17.27 -50.43 5.20
C LYS A 12 15.93 -49.80 4.81
N LYS A 13 14.81 -50.43 5.16
CA LYS A 13 13.46 -49.86 4.90
C LYS A 13 13.25 -48.55 5.64
N TRP A 14 13.65 -48.46 6.91
CA TRP A 14 13.57 -47.23 7.69
C TRP A 14 14.46 -46.11 7.13
N LEU A 15 15.67 -46.43 6.67
CA LEU A 15 16.55 -45.46 5.99
C LEU A 15 15.92 -44.93 4.69
N LEU A 16 15.29 -45.79 3.91
CA LEU A 16 14.56 -45.42 2.69
C LEU A 16 13.38 -44.48 2.98
N TYR A 17 12.58 -44.79 4.02
CA TYR A 17 11.49 -43.91 4.45
C TYR A 17 12.00 -42.55 4.97
N GLY A 18 13.10 -42.54 5.72
CA GLY A 18 13.73 -41.31 6.18
C GLY A 18 14.18 -40.42 5.03
N LEU A 19 14.84 -41.01 4.01
CA LEU A 19 15.27 -40.27 2.82
C LEU A 19 14.07 -39.70 2.04
N ALA A 20 13.02 -40.50 1.85
CA ALA A 20 11.79 -40.05 1.18
C ALA A 20 11.11 -38.91 1.95
N PHE A 21 11.08 -38.97 3.28
CA PHE A 21 10.52 -37.92 4.12
C PHE A 21 11.32 -36.61 4.00
N ILE A 22 12.65 -36.67 3.97
CA ILE A 22 13.50 -35.48 3.80
C ILE A 22 13.23 -34.83 2.43
N ILE A 23 13.16 -35.63 1.36
CA ILE A 23 12.86 -35.12 0.01
C ILE A 23 11.49 -34.45 -0.02
N PHE A 24 10.47 -35.10 0.55
CA PHE A 24 9.12 -34.55 0.64
C PHE A 24 9.05 -33.23 1.42
N GLN A 25 9.69 -33.18 2.59
CA GLN A 25 9.77 -31.95 3.40
C GLN A 25 10.50 -30.84 2.64
N SER A 26 11.60 -31.15 1.96
CA SER A 26 12.35 -30.18 1.16
C SER A 26 11.50 -29.57 0.04
N ALA A 27 10.66 -30.37 -0.63
CA ALA A 27 9.76 -29.90 -1.66
C ALA A 27 8.67 -28.95 -1.11
N ILE A 28 8.11 -29.27 0.06
CA ILE A 28 7.14 -28.39 0.75
C ILE A 28 7.79 -27.07 1.13
N ILE A 29 8.99 -27.10 1.72
CA ILE A 29 9.73 -25.90 2.12
C ILE A 29 10.08 -25.05 0.89
N ALA A 30 10.53 -25.67 -0.20
CA ALA A 30 10.81 -24.98 -1.46
C ALA A 30 9.56 -24.29 -2.04
N LEU A 31 8.41 -24.97 -2.03
CA LEU A 31 7.15 -24.38 -2.48
C LEU A 31 6.70 -23.22 -1.57
N PHE A 32 6.84 -23.37 -0.26
CA PHE A 32 6.46 -22.35 0.70
C PHE A 32 7.34 -21.11 0.60
N THR A 33 8.67 -21.28 0.49
CA THR A 33 9.58 -20.15 0.29
C THR A 33 9.28 -19.40 -1.01
N LEU A 34 9.08 -20.10 -2.12
CA LEU A 34 8.78 -19.47 -3.41
C LEU A 34 7.44 -18.72 -3.42
N THR A 35 6.42 -19.23 -2.72
CA THR A 35 5.09 -18.61 -2.69
C THR A 35 4.96 -17.48 -1.66
N VAL A 36 5.64 -17.61 -0.51
CA VAL A 36 5.54 -16.68 0.61
C VAL A 36 6.58 -15.56 0.55
N MET A 37 7.78 -15.81 0.01
CA MET A 37 8.82 -14.77 -0.15
C MET A 37 8.56 -13.84 -1.34
N LYS A 38 7.56 -14.12 -2.20
CA LYS A 38 7.21 -13.22 -3.30
C LYS A 38 6.62 -11.91 -2.76
N VAL A 39 7.44 -10.88 -2.71
CA VAL A 39 7.06 -9.52 -2.31
C VAL A 39 6.04 -8.96 -3.31
N ARG A 40 4.93 -8.44 -2.81
CA ARG A 40 3.87 -7.79 -3.57
C ARG A 40 3.75 -6.34 -3.10
N ASN A 41 3.66 -5.41 -4.05
CA ASN A 41 3.49 -4.00 -3.71
C ASN A 41 2.14 -3.78 -3.00
N PRO A 42 2.11 -3.00 -1.91
CA PRO A 42 0.86 -2.64 -1.24
C PRO A 42 0.01 -1.80 -2.18
N LYS A 43 -1.32 -2.01 -2.15
CA LYS A 43 -2.26 -1.29 -3.00
C LYS A 43 -2.93 -0.19 -2.19
N PHE A 44 -2.83 1.06 -2.64
CA PHE A 44 -3.59 2.15 -2.07
C PHE A 44 -5.00 2.18 -2.67
N ARG A 45 -6.01 2.43 -1.83
CA ARG A 45 -7.40 2.62 -2.27
C ARG A 45 -8.01 3.77 -1.48
N VAL A 46 -8.44 4.82 -2.17
CA VAL A 46 -9.38 5.81 -1.64
C VAL A 46 -10.76 5.15 -1.61
N ARG A 47 -11.45 5.16 -0.47
CA ARG A 47 -12.76 4.48 -0.35
C ARG A 47 -13.92 5.44 -0.20
N SER A 48 -13.75 6.56 0.48
CA SER A 48 -14.81 7.55 0.65
C SER A 48 -14.21 8.88 1.09
N ALA A 49 -14.68 9.99 0.53
CA ALA A 49 -14.41 11.33 0.99
C ALA A 49 -15.65 11.87 1.70
N THR A 50 -15.49 12.41 2.91
CA THR A 50 -16.54 13.14 3.61
C THR A 50 -16.23 14.62 3.47
N PHE A 51 -16.94 15.29 2.57
CA PHE A 51 -16.76 16.72 2.29
C PHE A 51 -17.37 17.53 3.44
N ASN A 52 -16.55 18.36 4.10
CA ASN A 52 -17.01 19.16 5.24
C ASN A 52 -17.40 20.58 4.79
N THR A 53 -16.59 21.21 3.95
CA THR A 53 -16.87 22.54 3.38
C THR A 53 -16.29 22.63 1.97
N PHE A 54 -17.13 22.96 0.99
CA PHE A 54 -16.75 23.24 -0.39
C PHE A 54 -17.28 24.63 -0.74
N ASP A 55 -16.37 25.58 -0.90
CA ASP A 55 -16.71 26.96 -1.28
C ASP A 55 -16.12 27.25 -2.66
N ILE A 56 -16.99 27.58 -3.61
CA ILE A 56 -16.63 27.96 -4.97
C ILE A 56 -16.96 29.44 -5.12
N GLN A 57 -15.95 30.28 -5.33
CA GLN A 57 -16.17 31.67 -5.75
C GLN A 57 -16.07 31.78 -7.27
N SER A 58 -17.24 31.89 -7.92
CA SER A 58 -17.43 32.10 -9.36
C SER A 58 -17.51 33.59 -9.72
N THR A 59 -16.55 34.40 -9.26
CA THR A 59 -16.41 35.82 -9.67
C THR A 59 -15.18 36.02 -10.56
N THR A 60 -14.85 37.26 -10.89
CA THR A 60 -13.78 37.68 -11.83
C THR A 60 -12.43 36.98 -11.67
N ASN A 61 -12.15 36.38 -10.50
CA ASN A 61 -11.03 35.48 -10.24
C ASN A 61 -11.54 34.14 -9.69
N PRO A 62 -11.70 33.11 -10.54
CA PRO A 62 -12.25 31.82 -10.12
C PRO A 62 -11.27 31.12 -9.18
N SER A 63 -11.76 30.77 -7.98
CA SER A 63 -10.98 30.09 -6.96
C SER A 63 -11.80 28.99 -6.28
N PHE A 64 -11.11 27.97 -5.77
CA PHE A 64 -11.72 26.93 -4.96
C PHE A 64 -10.94 26.77 -3.64
N SER A 65 -11.71 26.54 -2.57
CA SER A 65 -11.19 26.11 -1.29
C SER A 65 -12.00 24.90 -0.83
N LEU A 66 -11.30 23.82 -0.52
CA LEU A 66 -11.90 22.58 -0.06
C LEU A 66 -11.19 22.09 1.19
N SER A 67 -11.97 21.90 2.26
CA SER A 67 -11.52 21.18 3.45
C SER A 67 -12.41 19.95 3.64
N THR A 68 -11.79 18.77 3.60
CA THR A 68 -12.51 17.49 3.65
C THR A 68 -11.73 16.43 4.42
N ASN A 69 -12.47 15.57 5.11
CA ASN A 69 -11.90 14.38 5.73
C ASN A 69 -12.10 13.17 4.82
N VAL A 70 -11.01 12.61 4.32
CA VAL A 70 -11.04 11.46 3.40
C VAL A 70 -10.64 10.19 4.13
N VAL A 71 -11.42 9.12 3.93
CA VAL A 71 -11.08 7.78 4.41
C VAL A 71 -10.22 7.07 3.36
N VAL A 72 -8.97 6.89 3.74
CA VAL A 72 -7.95 6.24 2.92
C VAL A 72 -7.68 4.83 3.44
N GLY A 73 -7.46 3.89 2.52
CA GLY A 73 -7.11 2.51 2.82
C GLY A 73 -5.79 2.07 2.22
N ILE A 74 -4.84 1.63 3.05
CA ILE A 74 -3.60 0.96 2.60
C ILE A 74 -3.80 -0.55 2.70
N LYS A 75 -3.87 -1.24 1.55
CA LYS A 75 -3.97 -2.71 1.50
C LYS A 75 -2.58 -3.33 1.47
N ASN A 76 -2.26 -4.08 2.52
CA ASN A 76 -1.09 -4.94 2.55
C ASN A 76 -1.39 -6.25 1.80
N ALA A 77 -0.63 -6.55 0.75
CA ALA A 77 -0.74 -7.80 -0.01
C ALA A 77 0.28 -8.87 0.43
N ASN A 78 1.20 -8.52 1.33
CA ASN A 78 2.30 -9.35 1.76
C ASN A 78 1.92 -10.29 2.91
N PHE A 79 2.67 -11.39 2.99
CA PHE A 79 2.59 -12.40 4.05
C PHE A 79 3.37 -11.97 5.31
N GLY A 80 3.12 -10.76 5.77
CA GLY A 80 3.77 -10.20 6.95
C GLY A 80 3.20 -8.84 7.29
N PRO A 81 3.38 -8.34 8.54
CA PRO A 81 2.99 -6.98 8.87
C PRO A 81 3.82 -5.98 8.07
N TYR A 82 3.15 -5.00 7.47
CA TYR A 82 3.77 -3.86 6.81
C TYR A 82 3.69 -2.64 7.72
N LYS A 83 4.83 -2.17 8.20
CA LYS A 83 4.95 -0.92 8.97
C LYS A 83 5.34 0.19 7.99
N TYR A 84 4.59 1.26 7.90
CA TYR A 84 4.92 2.41 7.07
C TYR A 84 5.17 3.62 7.96
N ASP A 85 6.11 4.47 7.54
CA ASP A 85 6.44 5.70 8.25
C ASP A 85 5.46 6.82 7.89
N ASN A 86 5.61 7.97 8.58
CA ASN A 86 4.82 9.17 8.24
C ASN A 86 5.14 9.57 6.80
N SER A 87 4.11 9.85 6.00
CA SER A 87 4.25 10.20 4.59
C SER A 87 3.30 11.33 4.26
N THR A 88 3.72 12.21 3.36
CA THR A 88 2.86 13.30 2.86
C THR A 88 2.33 12.94 1.47
N VAL A 89 1.08 13.27 1.21
CA VAL A 89 0.45 13.24 -0.11
C VAL A 89 0.35 14.69 -0.56
N TYR A 90 0.80 14.97 -1.78
CA TYR A 90 0.71 16.28 -2.41
C TYR A 90 -0.36 16.22 -3.49
N PHE A 91 -1.16 17.27 -3.61
CA PHE A 91 -2.21 17.41 -4.61
C PHE A 91 -1.86 18.53 -5.57
N TYR A 92 -2.09 18.28 -6.86
CA TYR A 92 -1.72 19.17 -7.95
C TYR A 92 -2.92 19.41 -8.85
N TYR A 93 -3.05 20.64 -9.34
CA TYR A 93 -3.87 20.97 -10.50
C TYR A 93 -2.91 21.26 -11.66
N GLY A 94 -2.88 20.36 -12.65
CA GLY A 94 -1.80 20.33 -13.63
C GLY A 94 -0.44 20.12 -12.94
N ASP A 95 0.44 21.11 -13.07
CA ASP A 95 1.78 21.10 -12.45
C ASP A 95 1.89 21.96 -11.18
N THR A 96 0.80 22.60 -10.75
CA THR A 96 0.80 23.50 -9.58
C THR A 96 0.29 22.77 -8.34
N GLU A 97 1.06 22.80 -7.25
CA GLU A 97 0.63 22.25 -5.96
C GLU A 97 -0.50 23.11 -5.36
N VAL A 98 -1.61 22.45 -5.02
CA VAL A 98 -2.82 23.08 -4.45
C VAL A 98 -3.09 22.65 -3.01
N GLY A 99 -2.33 21.69 -2.47
CA GLY A 99 -2.50 21.25 -1.09
C GLY A 99 -1.76 19.96 -0.77
N SER A 100 -1.79 19.60 0.51
CA SER A 100 -1.13 18.38 1.00
C SER A 100 -1.91 17.72 2.12
N ALA A 101 -1.63 16.44 2.36
CA ALA A 101 -2.27 15.67 3.40
C ALA A 101 -1.30 14.68 4.04
N ILE A 102 -1.40 14.51 5.37
CA ILE A 102 -0.47 13.70 6.14
C ILE A 102 -1.05 12.30 6.35
N ILE A 103 -0.29 11.29 5.94
CA ILE A 103 -0.53 9.88 6.25
C ILE A 103 0.25 9.52 7.51
N PRO A 104 -0.43 9.30 8.66
CA PRO A 104 0.27 9.03 9.91
C PRO A 104 0.96 7.66 9.88
N LYS A 105 2.11 7.58 10.53
CA LYS A 105 2.86 6.34 10.74
C LYS A 105 1.96 5.26 11.35
N SER A 106 1.91 4.09 10.72
CA SER A 106 1.08 2.99 11.22
C SER A 106 1.49 1.63 10.64
N LYS A 107 0.77 0.58 11.03
CA LYS A 107 1.05 -0.81 10.68
C LYS A 107 -0.19 -1.46 10.06
N ALA A 108 -0.07 -1.91 8.82
CA ALA A 108 -1.03 -2.76 8.15
C ALA A 108 -0.73 -4.24 8.45
N GLN A 109 -1.71 -4.95 9.01
CA GLN A 109 -1.57 -6.37 9.33
C GLN A 109 -1.53 -7.25 8.08
N PHE A 110 -1.16 -8.52 8.27
CA PHE A 110 -1.02 -9.53 7.23
C PHE A 110 -2.25 -9.60 6.31
N ARG A 111 -2.07 -9.43 5.00
CA ARG A 111 -3.14 -9.45 3.98
C ARG A 111 -4.36 -8.57 4.29
N ARG A 112 -4.24 -7.57 5.17
CA ARG A 112 -5.33 -6.71 5.63
C ARG A 112 -5.21 -5.30 5.06
N THR A 113 -6.34 -4.59 5.07
CA THR A 113 -6.39 -3.16 4.71
C THR A 113 -6.43 -2.34 5.99
N LYS A 114 -5.49 -1.42 6.16
CA LYS A 114 -5.53 -0.42 7.24
C LYS A 114 -6.26 0.80 6.72
N LYS A 115 -7.35 1.18 7.38
CA LYS A 115 -8.11 2.39 7.10
C LYS A 115 -7.73 3.48 8.11
N PHE A 116 -7.71 4.72 7.65
CA PHE A 116 -7.51 5.90 8.49
C PHE A 116 -8.16 7.11 7.81
N ILE A 117 -8.52 8.08 8.63
CA ILE A 117 -9.07 9.37 8.18
C ILE A 117 -7.90 10.32 7.99
N VAL A 118 -7.91 11.04 6.88
CA VAL A 118 -6.91 12.03 6.51
C VAL A 118 -7.63 13.35 6.26
N GLY A 119 -7.23 14.40 6.96
CA GLY A 119 -7.65 15.76 6.62
C GLY A 119 -6.94 16.22 5.36
N VAL A 120 -7.69 16.74 4.41
CA VAL A 120 -7.20 17.26 3.14
C VAL A 120 -7.71 18.69 3.02
N ASP A 121 -6.76 19.63 2.94
CA ASP A 121 -7.03 21.04 2.70
C ASP A 121 -6.43 21.41 1.34
N LEU A 122 -7.28 21.85 0.43
CA LEU A 122 -6.92 22.26 -0.93
C LEU A 122 -7.33 23.71 -1.14
N ALA A 123 -6.44 24.51 -1.72
CA ALA A 123 -6.72 25.89 -2.07
C ALA A 123 -6.05 26.25 -3.40
N SER A 124 -6.76 27.02 -4.23
CA SER A 124 -6.27 27.48 -5.53
C SER A 124 -5.49 28.79 -5.46
N THR A 125 -4.87 29.12 -4.32
CA THR A 125 -4.20 30.41 -4.06
C THR A 125 -3.05 30.71 -5.03
N ASN A 126 -2.48 29.69 -5.68
CA ASN A 126 -1.41 29.83 -6.67
C ASN A 126 -1.90 29.70 -8.12
N LEU A 127 -3.22 29.69 -8.34
CA LEU A 127 -3.84 29.50 -9.66
C LEU A 127 -4.61 30.72 -10.15
N ASP A 128 -4.34 31.89 -9.55
CA ASP A 128 -4.99 33.15 -9.90
C ASP A 128 -4.84 33.46 -11.40
N GLY A 129 -5.96 33.75 -12.06
CA GLY A 129 -5.99 34.09 -13.49
C GLY A 129 -5.90 32.89 -14.45
N ASN A 130 -5.96 31.64 -13.96
CA ASN A 130 -5.98 30.47 -14.84
C ASN A 130 -7.34 30.31 -15.54
N SER A 131 -7.40 30.61 -16.83
CA SER A 131 -8.63 30.49 -17.65
C SER A 131 -9.15 29.05 -17.76
N GLN A 132 -8.27 28.06 -17.63
CA GLN A 132 -8.66 26.65 -17.66
C GLN A 132 -9.33 26.25 -16.35
N LEU A 133 -8.86 26.76 -15.21
CA LEU A 133 -9.52 26.56 -13.92
C LEU A 133 -10.94 27.14 -13.91
N ALA A 134 -11.12 28.31 -14.53
CA ALA A 134 -12.44 28.92 -14.72
C ALA A 134 -13.40 27.99 -15.48
N THR A 135 -12.88 27.39 -16.55
CA THR A 135 -13.64 26.49 -17.43
C THR A 135 -14.00 25.20 -16.68
N ASP A 136 -13.04 24.60 -15.98
CA ASP A 136 -13.21 23.38 -15.20
C ASP A 136 -14.24 23.57 -14.08
N ILE A 137 -14.15 24.68 -13.33
CA ILE A 137 -15.14 25.06 -12.31
C ILE A 137 -16.53 25.25 -12.95
N SER A 138 -16.62 25.96 -14.08
CA SER A 138 -17.90 26.18 -14.78
C SER A 138 -18.52 24.89 -15.32
N SER A 139 -17.68 23.90 -15.66
CA SER A 139 -18.10 22.57 -16.08
C SER A 139 -18.53 21.68 -14.91
N GLY A 140 -18.29 22.13 -13.67
CA GLY A 140 -18.54 21.37 -12.45
C GLY A 140 -17.56 20.21 -12.26
N ILE A 141 -16.40 20.22 -12.91
CA ILE A 141 -15.41 19.14 -12.83
C ILE A 141 -14.02 19.75 -12.70
N VAL A 142 -13.40 19.63 -11.52
CA VAL A 142 -12.00 20.06 -11.31
C VAL A 142 -11.09 18.84 -11.23
N PRO A 143 -10.22 18.59 -12.24
CA PRO A 143 -9.29 17.47 -12.24
C PRO A 143 -8.07 17.77 -11.35
N LEU A 144 -7.83 16.91 -10.36
CA LEU A 144 -6.69 17.02 -9.45
C LEU A 144 -5.85 15.75 -9.47
N SER A 145 -4.54 15.86 -9.63
CA SER A 145 -3.61 14.75 -9.55
C SER A 145 -2.95 14.69 -8.18
N SER A 146 -2.97 13.53 -7.53
CA SER A 146 -2.24 13.31 -6.28
C SER A 146 -0.90 12.60 -6.53
N ARG A 147 0.14 12.95 -5.75
CA ARG A 147 1.44 12.27 -5.72
C ARG A 147 1.86 12.03 -4.29
N SER A 148 2.29 10.82 -3.97
CA SER A 148 2.82 10.50 -2.64
C SER A 148 3.90 9.44 -2.72
N THR A 149 4.87 9.52 -1.81
CA THR A 149 5.96 8.57 -1.66
C THR A 149 5.79 7.86 -0.33
N LEU A 150 5.12 6.71 -0.34
CA LEU A 150 4.95 5.93 0.89
C LEU A 150 6.18 5.06 1.11
N THR A 151 6.97 5.35 2.14
CA THR A 151 8.09 4.50 2.57
C THR A 151 7.68 3.58 3.72
N GLY A 152 8.11 2.32 3.67
CA GLY A 152 7.83 1.38 4.76
C GLY A 152 8.73 0.17 4.81
N LYS A 153 8.62 -0.52 5.96
CA LYS A 153 9.31 -1.75 6.31
C LYS A 153 8.29 -2.89 6.34
N TRP A 154 8.56 -3.95 5.59
CA TRP A 154 7.83 -5.21 5.71
C TRP A 154 8.67 -6.21 6.51
N ARG A 155 8.02 -7.10 7.26
CA ARG A 155 8.69 -8.24 7.92
C ARG A 155 8.15 -9.53 7.33
N LEU A 156 9.00 -10.40 6.78
CA LEU A 156 8.59 -11.78 6.49
C LEU A 156 8.43 -12.54 7.78
N LEU A 157 7.31 -13.24 7.88
CA LEU A 157 7.05 -14.38 8.76
C LEU A 157 7.75 -14.37 10.13
N LEU A 158 7.13 -13.63 11.04
CA LEU A 158 6.92 -13.87 12.47
C LEU A 158 8.03 -14.38 13.42
N VAL A 159 9.08 -15.14 13.08
CA VAL A 159 9.99 -15.67 14.13
C VAL A 159 11.48 -15.87 13.76
N LEU A 160 11.90 -16.23 12.54
CA LEU A 160 13.22 -16.89 12.42
C LEU A 160 14.38 -16.14 11.76
N PHE A 161 14.15 -15.04 11.05
CA PHE A 161 15.25 -14.33 10.41
C PHE A 161 14.99 -12.82 10.43
N ASP A 162 15.95 -12.05 10.96
CA ASP A 162 16.04 -10.60 10.75
C ASP A 162 16.24 -10.36 9.24
N THR A 163 15.12 -10.31 8.52
CA THR A 163 15.14 -10.19 7.06
C THR A 163 15.47 -8.75 6.63
N PRO A 164 16.24 -8.59 5.54
CA PRO A 164 16.81 -7.31 5.16
C PRO A 164 15.76 -6.26 4.76
N TYR A 165 16.14 -5.02 5.00
CA TYR A 165 15.43 -3.79 4.69
C TYR A 165 15.26 -3.62 3.18
N TYR A 166 14.01 -3.50 2.70
CA TYR A 166 13.74 -3.01 1.35
C TYR A 166 12.82 -1.79 1.45
N PRO A 167 13.31 -0.59 1.07
CA PRO A 167 12.46 0.57 0.96
C PRO A 167 11.49 0.32 -0.20
N VAL A 168 10.21 0.13 0.11
CA VAL A 168 9.17 0.13 -0.91
C VAL A 168 8.76 1.59 -1.08
N THR A 169 9.03 2.17 -2.25
CA THR A 169 8.50 3.46 -2.66
C THR A 169 7.31 3.19 -3.56
N VAL A 170 6.11 3.55 -3.10
CA VAL A 170 4.92 3.51 -3.95
C VAL A 170 4.57 4.93 -4.34
N MET A 171 4.77 5.26 -5.61
CA MET A 171 4.19 6.46 -6.24
C MET A 171 2.70 6.21 -6.44
N ILE A 172 1.89 7.01 -5.77
CA ILE A 172 0.44 6.92 -5.86
C ILE A 172 -0.06 8.05 -6.73
N TYR A 173 -0.77 7.72 -7.82
CA TYR A 173 -1.49 8.65 -8.67
C TYR A 173 -2.98 8.34 -8.58
N PHE A 174 -3.78 9.33 -8.18
CA PHE A 174 -5.23 9.31 -8.29
C PHE A 174 -5.70 10.65 -8.80
N ASP A 175 -6.58 10.59 -9.80
CA ASP A 175 -7.32 11.75 -10.30
C ASP A 175 -8.57 11.91 -9.43
N LEU A 176 -8.65 13.04 -8.72
CA LEU A 176 -9.85 13.45 -8.01
C LEU A 176 -10.63 14.39 -8.93
N TYR A 177 -11.91 14.12 -9.11
CA TYR A 177 -12.84 15.00 -9.82
C TYR A 177 -13.78 15.57 -8.77
N LEU A 178 -13.63 16.86 -8.47
CA LEU A 178 -14.60 17.57 -7.64
C LEU A 178 -15.81 17.88 -8.50
N CYS A 179 -16.98 17.40 -8.08
CA CYS A 179 -18.28 17.60 -8.73
C CYS A 179 -19.18 18.48 -7.88
#